data_AF-A0A2A5JMU7-F1
#
_entry.id   AF-A0A2A5JMU7-F1
#
_cell.length_a   1.000
_cell.length_b   1.000
_cell.length_c   1.000
_cell.angle_alpha   90.00
_cell.angle_beta   90.00
_cell.angle_gamma   90.00
#
_symmetry.space_group_name_H-M   'P 1'
#
loop_
_entity.id
_entity.type
_entity.pdbx_description
1 polymer ?
#
loop_
_entity_poly.entity_id
_entity_poly.type
_entity_poly.pdbx_seq_one_letter_code
_entity_poly.pdbx_strand_id
1 'polypeptide(L)'
;MEWKKVLVIAFGIIWFVLSALFIIGFEPIEKLLACMFMFAICFRYIYAFFLNRPMYVPYSGEELPPTGERNIARFFLFFVGVVGCTCFTFYTLFV
;
A
#
# COMPACT_ATOMS: atom_id res chain seq x y z
N MET A 1 8.40 18.78 -4.72
CA MET A 1 7.27 17.99 -4.18
C MET A 1 6.47 17.29 -5.28
N GLU A 2 6.28 17.90 -6.45
CA GLU A 2 5.51 17.33 -7.56
C GLU A 2 6.11 16.04 -8.14
N TRP A 3 7.42 15.99 -8.40
CA TRP A 3 8.08 14.80 -8.96
C TRP A 3 7.97 13.56 -8.05
N LYS A 4 7.99 13.74 -6.73
CA LYS A 4 7.81 12.66 -5.75
C LYS A 4 6.39 12.09 -5.83
N LYS A 5 5.37 12.93 -6.00
CA LYS A 5 3.99 12.49 -6.20
C LYS A 5 3.87 11.67 -7.47
N VAL A 6 4.43 12.17 -8.58
CA VAL A 6 4.41 11.47 -9.87
C VAL A 6 5.07 10.09 -9.75
N LEU A 7 6.22 10.00 -9.10
CA LEU A 7 6.94 8.74 -8.93
C LEU A 7 6.15 7.74 -8.07
N VAL A 8 5.53 8.19 -6.98
CA VAL A 8 4.69 7.35 -6.11
C VAL A 8 3.43 6.88 -6.83
N ILE A 9 2.78 7.76 -7.59
CA ILE A 9 1.57 7.42 -8.37
C ILE A 9 1.95 6.43 -9.47
N ALA A 10 3.04 6.67 -10.21
CA ALA A 10 3.53 5.75 -11.22
C ALA A 10 3.87 4.38 -10.62
N PHE A 11 4.53 4.36 -9.47
CA PHE A 11 4.82 3.12 -8.73
C PHE A 11 3.54 2.39 -8.33
N GLY A 12 2.54 3.12 -7.81
CA GLY A 12 1.23 2.57 -7.50
C GLY A 12 0.51 1.98 -8.70
N ILE A 13 0.53 2.67 -9.85
CA ILE A 13 -0.08 2.19 -11.08
C ILE A 13 0.62 0.92 -11.57
N ILE A 14 1.96 0.91 -11.63
CA ILE A 14 2.73 -0.26 -12.07
C ILE A 14 2.45 -1.44 -11.15
N TRP A 15 2.46 -1.22 -9.83
CA TRP A 15 2.17 -2.27 -8.85
C TRP A 15 0.75 -2.80 -9.02
N PHE A 16 -0.24 -1.93 -9.17
CA PHE A 16 -1.64 -2.31 -9.36
C PHE A 16 -1.84 -3.11 -10.66
N VAL A 17 -1.24 -2.68 -11.76
CA VAL A 17 -1.31 -3.36 -13.05
C VAL A 17 -0.66 -4.74 -12.96
N LEU A 18 0.50 -4.86 -12.31
CA LEU A 18 1.14 -6.16 -12.08
C LEU A 18 0.22 -7.07 -11.24
N SER A 19 -0.31 -6.59 -10.11
CA SER A 19 -1.26 -7.33 -9.29
C SER A 19 -2.50 -7.77 -10.08
N ALA A 20 -3.09 -6.87 -10.88
CA ALA A 20 -4.27 -7.17 -11.68
C ALA A 20 -3.98 -8.19 -12.80
N LEU A 21 -2.84 -8.09 -13.48
CA LEU A 21 -2.42 -9.06 -14.49
C LEU A 21 -2.23 -10.46 -13.90
N PHE A 22 -1.74 -10.57 -12.66
CA PHE A 22 -1.65 -11.85 -11.95
C PHE A 22 -3.03 -12.44 -11.61
N ILE A 23 -4.04 -11.60 -11.29
CA ILE A 23 -5.38 -12.03 -10.88
C ILE A 23 -6.28 -12.39 -12.08
N ILE A 24 -6.21 -11.62 -13.18
CA ILE A 24 -7.05 -11.80 -14.38
C ILE A 24 -6.83 -13.18 -15.04
N GLY A 25 -5.66 -13.80 -14.83
CA GLY A 25 -5.34 -15.11 -15.37
C GLY A 25 -5.87 -16.30 -14.57
N PHE A 26 -6.25 -16.14 -13.29
CA PHE A 26 -6.33 -17.29 -12.37
C PHE A 26 -7.53 -17.32 -11.41
N GLU A 27 -8.35 -16.27 -11.22
CA GLU A 27 -9.28 -16.23 -10.08
C GLU A 27 -10.63 -15.49 -10.26
N PRO A 28 -11.64 -15.74 -9.39
CA PRO A 28 -12.95 -15.09 -9.42
C PRO A 28 -12.92 -13.58 -9.10
N ILE A 29 -13.90 -12.84 -9.63
CA ILE A 29 -14.08 -11.37 -9.45
C ILE A 29 -14.03 -10.92 -7.98
N GLU A 30 -14.50 -11.74 -7.06
CA GLU A 30 -14.50 -11.46 -5.62
C GLU A 30 -13.09 -11.26 -5.06
N LYS A 31 -12.13 -12.08 -5.52
CA LYS A 31 -10.72 -11.97 -5.12
C LYS A 31 -10.06 -10.73 -5.71
N LEU A 32 -10.47 -10.31 -6.92
CA LEU A 32 -10.05 -9.04 -7.51
C LEU A 32 -10.52 -7.85 -6.66
N LEU A 33 -11.79 -7.84 -6.25
CA LEU A 33 -12.34 -6.78 -5.39
C LEU A 33 -11.62 -6.70 -4.03
N ALA A 34 -11.37 -7.84 -3.40
CA ALA A 34 -10.61 -7.90 -2.15
C ALA A 34 -9.18 -7.38 -2.31
N CYS A 35 -8.51 -7.74 -3.42
CA CYS A 35 -7.18 -7.22 -3.73
C CYS A 35 -7.20 -5.71 -3.98
N MET A 36 -8.18 -5.18 -4.71
CA MET A 36 -8.32 -3.74 -4.92
C MET A 36 -8.50 -2.96 -3.60
N PHE A 37 -9.33 -3.50 -2.71
CA PHE A 37 -9.59 -2.89 -1.39
C PHE A 37 -8.34 -2.87 -0.52
N MET A 38 -7.65 -4.02 -0.40
CA MET A 38 -6.40 -4.11 0.35
C MET A 38 -5.31 -3.22 -0.25
N PHE A 39 -5.19 -3.19 -1.58
CA PHE A 39 -4.27 -2.31 -2.30
C PHE A 39 -4.50 -0.84 -1.93
N ALA A 40 -5.75 -0.37 -1.93
CA ALA A 40 -6.07 1.00 -1.56
C ALA A 40 -5.64 1.33 -0.12
N ILE A 41 -5.82 0.39 0.81
CA ILE A 41 -5.41 0.54 2.22
C ILE A 41 -3.88 0.60 2.33
N CYS A 42 -3.14 -0.34 1.75
CA CYS A 42 -1.68 -0.35 1.82
C CYS A 42 -1.07 0.88 1.12
N PHE A 43 -1.60 1.22 -0.07
CA PHE A 43 -1.08 2.29 -0.88
C PHE A 43 -1.20 3.64 -0.18
N ARG A 44 -2.21 3.82 0.69
CA ARG A 44 -2.31 5.00 1.57
C ARG A 44 -1.07 5.19 2.44
N TYR A 45 -0.53 4.13 3.02
CA TYR A 45 0.68 4.20 3.86
C TYR A 45 1.93 4.48 3.02
N ILE A 46 2.05 3.84 1.86
CA ILE A 46 3.14 4.09 0.90
C ILE A 46 3.13 5.54 0.45
N TYR A 47 1.97 6.03 0.02
CA TYR A 47 1.76 7.39 -0.42
C TYR A 47 2.06 8.42 0.68
N ALA A 48 1.56 8.18 1.89
CA ALA A 48 1.79 9.07 3.02
C ALA A 48 3.27 9.12 3.44
N PHE A 49 4.00 8.00 3.30
CA PHE A 49 5.42 7.91 3.62
C PHE A 49 6.24 8.79 2.67
N PHE A 50 6.15 8.53 1.36
CA PHE A 50 6.97 9.21 0.35
C PHE A 50 6.67 10.70 0.23
N LEU A 51 5.43 11.11 0.51
CA LEU A 51 5.01 12.51 0.44
C LEU A 51 5.16 13.25 1.76
N ASN A 52 5.75 12.64 2.78
CA ASN A 52 5.87 13.23 4.11
C ASN A 52 4.53 13.77 4.61
N ARG A 53 3.44 13.03 4.36
CA ARG A 53 2.12 13.32 4.92
C ARG A 53 2.01 12.65 6.29
N PRO A 54 1.18 13.19 7.19
CA PRO A 54 0.83 12.50 8.41
C PRO A 54 0.22 11.14 8.09
N MET A 55 0.60 10.13 8.86
CA MET A 55 -0.02 8.81 8.83
C MET A 55 -0.92 8.64 10.05
N TYR A 56 -1.86 7.71 9.96
CA TYR A 56 -2.69 7.34 11.10
C TYR A 56 -2.39 5.90 11.47
N VAL A 57 -2.11 5.67 12.74
CA VAL A 57 -1.89 4.32 13.26
C VAL A 57 -3.20 3.54 13.13
N PRO A 58 -3.20 2.34 12.53
CA PRO A 58 -4.38 1.51 12.49
C PRO A 58 -4.84 1.18 13.92
N TYR A 59 -6.15 1.06 14.13
CA TYR A 59 -6.80 0.80 15.42
C TYR A 59 -6.78 1.93 16.45
N SER A 60 -5.66 2.61 16.69
CA SER A 60 -5.61 3.72 17.65
C SER A 60 -6.01 5.07 17.05
N GLY A 61 -5.93 5.23 15.73
CA GLY A 61 -6.23 6.50 15.05
C GLY A 61 -5.23 7.62 15.37
N GLU A 62 -4.13 7.32 16.06
CA GLU A 62 -3.13 8.29 16.45
C GLU A 62 -2.43 8.88 15.20
N GLU A 63 -2.29 10.20 15.16
CA GLU A 63 -1.57 10.87 14.09
C GLU A 63 -0.05 10.73 14.29
N LEU A 64 0.62 10.25 13.25
CA LEU A 64 2.06 10.17 13.14
C LEU A 64 2.54 11.30 12.20
N PRO A 65 2.91 12.46 12.75
CA PRO A 65 3.49 13.53 11.96
C PRO A 65 4.83 13.10 11.35
N PRO A 66 5.26 13.71 10.23
CA PRO A 66 6.52 13.43 9.56
C PRO A 66 7.73 14.01 10.30
N THR A 67 7.85 13.77 11.61
CA THR A 67 8.96 14.20 12.46
C THR A 67 10.00 13.09 12.61
N GLY A 68 11.27 13.48 12.82
CA GLY A 68 12.40 12.54 12.91
C GLY A 68 12.22 11.43 13.94
N GLU A 69 11.65 11.74 15.10
CA GLU A 69 11.41 10.78 16.19
C GLU A 69 10.40 9.69 15.83
N ARG A 70 9.45 9.98 14.95
CA ARG A 70 8.39 9.02 14.54
C ARG A 70 8.66 8.37 13.19
N ASN A 71 9.80 8.63 12.55
CA ASN A 71 10.15 8.05 11.26
C ASN A 71 10.27 6.51 11.29
N ILE A 72 10.73 5.92 12.39
CA ILE A 72 10.82 4.46 12.55
C ILE A 72 9.42 3.83 12.50
N ALA A 73 8.45 4.39 13.24
CA ALA A 73 7.07 3.92 13.22
C ALA A 73 6.42 4.09 11.84
N ARG A 74 6.68 5.22 11.16
CA ARG A 74 6.21 5.46 9.78
C ARG A 74 6.84 4.48 8.79
N PHE A 75 8.11 4.13 8.96
CA PHE A 75 8.80 3.13 8.14
C PHE A 75 8.28 1.72 8.39
N PHE A 76 7.95 1.38 9.64
CA PHE A 76 7.31 0.12 9.99
C PHE A 76 5.94 -0.01 9.32
N LEU A 77 5.11 1.03 9.37
CA LEU A 77 3.81 1.06 8.68
C LEU A 77 3.94 0.97 7.15
N PHE A 78 4.96 1.61 6.58
CA PHE A 78 5.31 1.45 5.17
C PHE A 78 5.62 -0.02 4.85
N PHE A 79 6.47 -0.67 5.64
CA PHE A 79 6.83 -2.07 5.46
C PHE A 79 5.62 -3.00 5.60
N VAL A 80 4.77 -2.78 6.61
CA VAL A 80 3.52 -3.54 6.79
C VAL A 80 2.58 -3.36 5.61
N GLY A 81 2.47 -2.14 5.06
CA GLY A 81 1.69 -1.89 3.84
C GLY A 81 2.24 -2.65 2.65
N VAL A 82 3.55 -2.59 2.40
CA VAL A 82 4.19 -3.31 1.29
C VAL A 82 4.04 -4.82 1.46
N VAL A 83 4.48 -5.37 2.59
CA VAL A 83 4.42 -6.82 2.86
C VAL A 83 2.99 -7.31 2.87
N GLY A 84 2.07 -6.59 3.52
CA GLY A 84 0.65 -6.92 3.56
C GLY A 84 0.04 -6.98 2.17
N CYS A 85 0.33 -6.00 1.31
CA CYS A 85 -0.16 -6.04 -0.07
C CYS A 85 0.51 -7.11 -0.91
N THR A 86 1.81 -7.34 -0.77
CA THR A 86 2.52 -8.39 -1.50
C THR A 86 1.99 -9.77 -1.09
N CYS A 87 1.92 -10.06 0.21
CA CYS A 87 1.34 -11.28 0.74
C CYS A 87 -0.11 -11.44 0.31
N PHE A 88 -0.97 -10.42 0.42
CA PHE A 88 -2.37 -10.57 0.01
C PHE A 88 -2.52 -10.78 -1.50
N THR A 89 -1.72 -10.10 -2.33
CA THR A 89 -1.75 -10.35 -3.78
C THR A 89 -1.26 -11.76 -4.11
N PHE A 90 -0.22 -12.29 -3.48
CA PHE A 90 0.32 -13.62 -3.84
C PHE A 90 -0.34 -14.79 -3.08
N TYR A 91 -0.53 -14.72 -1.76
CA TYR A 91 -1.09 -15.82 -0.97
C TYR A 91 -2.57 -16.10 -1.26
N THR A 92 -3.38 -15.07 -1.50
CA THR A 92 -4.80 -15.26 -1.83
C THR A 92 -4.99 -15.89 -3.22
N LEU A 93 -3.93 -15.87 -4.04
CA LEU A 93 -3.87 -16.39 -5.42
C LEU A 93 -3.44 -17.87 -5.50
N PHE A 94 -2.92 -18.45 -4.42
CA PHE A 94 -2.42 -19.84 -4.37
C PHE A 94 -3.27 -20.78 -3.48
N VAL A 95 -4.34 -20.28 -2.87
CA VAL A 95 -5.29 -21.04 -2.03
C VAL A 95 -6.70 -20.89 -2.59
#